data_AF-A0A0L1LYD7-F1
#
_entry.id   AF-A0A0L1LYD7-F1
#
_cell.length_a   1.000
_cell.length_b   1.000
_cell.length_c   1.000
_cell.angle_alpha   90.00
_cell.angle_beta   90.00
_cell.angle_gamma   90.00
#
_symmetry.space_group_name_H-M   'P 1'
#
loop_
_entity.id
_entity.type
_entity.pdbx_description
1 polymer ?
#
loop_
_entity_poly.entity_id
_entity_poly.type
_entity_poly.pdbx_seq_one_letter_code
_entity_poly.pdbx_strand_id
1 'polypeptide(L)'
;MTTSTQSLRPSSAAELATNAENYKTSFVGVQLAMVALMHPAGFMERVMDEITPELSTSPLTVVRADGSTASSENINYWLQQARKDNGRGLGLGGDVLPFTAMFIVTRLADDLDQLGLRDSSSPVLEFLRHLRNAAAHGNRWHFVGQEPKFPAKLRSIELDSSMHGTTALYSGTVGPGDFFDLLDDVRDELRKRP
;
A
#
# COMPACT_ATOMS: atom_id res chain seq x y z
N MET A 1 -21.88 28.78 3.69
CA MET A 1 -20.52 28.59 4.20
C MET A 1 -19.86 27.54 3.31
N THR A 2 -18.97 27.96 2.42
CA THR A 2 -18.16 27.06 1.59
C THR A 2 -16.94 26.66 2.42
N THR A 3 -16.97 25.44 2.97
CA THR A 3 -15.78 24.81 3.54
C THR A 3 -14.80 24.58 2.39
N SER A 4 -13.78 25.42 2.32
CA SER A 4 -12.60 25.17 1.48
C SER A 4 -12.06 23.80 1.84
N THR A 5 -12.22 22.83 0.94
CA THR A 5 -11.62 21.52 1.07
C THR A 5 -10.14 21.73 0.81
N GLN A 6 -9.36 21.93 1.87
CA GLN A 6 -7.92 22.00 1.79
C GLN A 6 -7.45 20.74 1.05
N SER A 7 -6.71 20.92 -0.04
CA SER A 7 -6.23 19.82 -0.86
C SER A 7 -5.48 18.82 0.01
N LEU A 8 -5.93 17.57 0.05
CA LEU A 8 -5.24 16.46 0.72
C LEU A 8 -3.92 16.08 0.02
N ARG A 9 -3.56 16.75 -1.08
CA ARG A 9 -2.32 16.53 -1.82
C ARG A 9 -1.21 17.45 -1.29
N PRO A 10 0.02 16.93 -1.15
CA PRO A 10 1.16 17.76 -0.79
C PRO A 10 1.42 18.79 -1.90
N SER A 11 1.84 19.98 -1.47
CA SER A 11 2.11 21.14 -2.33
C SER A 11 3.61 21.42 -2.50
N SER A 12 4.47 20.68 -1.78
CA SER A 12 5.92 20.86 -1.80
C SER A 12 6.66 19.54 -1.55
N ALA A 13 7.97 19.52 -1.84
CA ALA A 13 8.84 18.39 -1.52
C ALA A 13 8.90 18.12 0.00
N ALA A 14 8.89 19.17 0.83
CA ALA A 14 8.91 19.04 2.29
C ALA A 14 7.62 18.41 2.85
N GLU A 15 6.46 18.80 2.32
CA GLU A 15 5.19 18.15 2.67
C GLU A 15 5.15 16.70 2.18
N LEU A 16 5.65 16.42 0.98
CA LEU A 16 5.71 15.05 0.46
C LEU A 16 6.66 14.17 1.28
N ALA A 17 7.80 14.69 1.72
CA ALA A 17 8.72 14.00 2.62
C ALA A 17 8.05 13.66 3.97
N THR A 18 7.24 14.58 4.50
CA THR A 18 6.45 14.35 5.71
C THR A 18 5.39 13.27 5.48
N ASN A 19 4.73 13.27 4.32
CA ASN A 19 3.78 12.22 3.95
C ASN A 19 4.45 10.85 3.80
N ALA A 20 5.64 10.78 3.21
CA ALA A 20 6.42 9.54 3.10
C ALA A 20 6.68 8.91 4.48
N GLU A 21 7.00 9.73 5.48
CA GLU A 21 7.15 9.31 6.87
C GLU A 21 5.81 8.85 7.47
N ASN A 22 4.74 9.63 7.30
CA ASN A 22 3.40 9.29 7.81
C ASN A 22 2.83 8.00 7.18
N TYR A 23 3.21 7.66 5.95
CA TYR A 23 2.80 6.41 5.31
C TYR A 23 3.29 5.17 6.04
N LYS A 24 4.35 5.26 6.87
CA LYS A 24 4.75 4.15 7.76
C LYS A 24 3.65 3.83 8.77
N THR A 25 3.04 4.85 9.38
CA THR A 25 1.93 4.66 10.33
C THR A 25 0.73 4.03 9.65
N SER A 26 0.36 4.52 8.47
CA SER A 26 -0.74 3.93 7.68
C SER A 26 -0.41 2.48 7.29
N PHE A 27 0.82 2.21 6.87
CA PHE A 27 1.27 0.87 6.54
C PHE A 27 1.13 -0.07 7.75
N VAL A 28 1.72 0.26 8.90
CA VAL A 28 1.60 -0.55 10.12
C VAL A 28 0.14 -0.74 10.54
N GLY A 29 -0.66 0.32 10.54
CA GLY A 29 -2.06 0.25 10.94
C GLY A 29 -2.88 -0.70 10.08
N VAL A 30 -2.71 -0.64 8.75
CA VAL A 30 -3.41 -1.55 7.83
C VAL A 30 -2.85 -2.97 7.96
N GLN A 31 -1.53 -3.14 8.10
CA GLN A 31 -0.94 -4.47 8.30
C GLN A 31 -1.48 -5.14 9.55
N LEU A 32 -1.61 -4.41 10.67
CA LEU A 32 -2.21 -4.93 11.89
C LEU A 32 -3.69 -5.31 11.66
N ALA A 33 -4.47 -4.47 10.98
CA ALA A 33 -5.85 -4.79 10.62
C ALA A 33 -5.95 -6.04 9.72
N MET A 34 -5.05 -6.19 8.75
CA MET A 34 -5.01 -7.35 7.85
C MET A 34 -4.59 -8.61 8.58
N VAL A 35 -3.60 -8.57 9.47
CA VAL A 35 -3.23 -9.69 10.35
C VAL A 35 -4.43 -10.11 11.20
N ALA A 36 -5.18 -9.14 11.71
CA ALA A 36 -6.39 -9.39 12.49
C ALA A 36 -7.49 -10.07 11.66
N LEU A 37 -7.63 -9.71 10.38
CA LEU A 37 -8.54 -10.35 9.43
C LEU A 37 -8.06 -11.75 8.97
N MET A 38 -6.75 -11.97 8.89
CA MET A 38 -6.15 -13.25 8.50
C MET A 38 -6.16 -14.28 9.63
N HIS A 39 -6.03 -13.83 10.87
CA HIS A 39 -6.04 -14.66 12.09
C HIS A 39 -7.16 -14.24 13.06
N PRO A 40 -8.44 -14.32 12.64
CA PRO A 40 -9.55 -13.76 13.40
C PRO A 40 -9.92 -14.57 14.66
N ALA A 41 -9.32 -15.74 14.89
CA ALA A 41 -9.71 -16.70 15.93
C ALA A 41 -9.27 -16.32 17.36
N GLY A 42 -9.16 -15.04 17.69
CA GLY A 42 -9.00 -14.65 19.10
C GLY A 42 -8.74 -13.17 19.37
N PHE A 43 -8.03 -12.46 18.50
CA PHE A 43 -7.82 -11.02 18.69
C PHE A 43 -9.04 -10.21 18.26
N MET A 44 -9.53 -10.40 17.03
CA MET A 44 -10.69 -9.65 16.53
C MET A 44 -11.99 -9.99 17.23
N GLU A 45 -12.21 -11.24 17.66
CA GLU A 45 -13.41 -11.56 18.47
C GLU A 45 -13.43 -10.76 19.76
N ARG A 46 -12.32 -10.77 20.53
CA ARG A 46 -12.23 -9.98 21.77
C ARG A 46 -12.42 -8.49 21.52
N VAL A 47 -11.75 -7.94 20.49
CA VAL A 47 -11.87 -6.53 20.14
C VAL A 47 -13.30 -6.17 19.69
N MET A 48 -13.96 -7.00 18.89
CA MET A 48 -15.33 -6.75 18.42
C MET A 48 -16.35 -6.89 19.55
N ASP A 49 -16.18 -7.90 20.41
CA ASP A 49 -17.04 -8.13 21.58
C ASP A 49 -16.86 -7.03 22.64
N GLU A 50 -15.65 -6.48 22.82
CA GLU A 50 -15.37 -5.42 23.79
C GLU A 50 -15.72 -4.01 23.29
N ILE A 51 -15.43 -3.69 22.03
CA ILE A 51 -15.51 -2.30 21.53
C ILE A 51 -16.89 -2.00 20.94
N THR A 52 -17.54 -2.97 20.29
CA THR A 52 -18.80 -2.72 19.56
C THR A 52 -19.67 -3.97 19.45
N PRO A 53 -20.34 -4.39 20.54
CA PRO A 53 -21.33 -5.48 20.51
C PRO A 53 -22.43 -5.23 19.45
N GLU A 54 -22.76 -3.97 19.21
CA GLU A 54 -23.78 -3.51 18.26
C GLU A 54 -23.37 -3.67 16.78
N LEU A 55 -22.07 -3.59 16.46
CA LEU A 55 -21.57 -3.83 15.10
C LEU A 55 -21.59 -5.30 14.72
N SER A 56 -21.60 -6.20 15.71
CA SER A 56 -21.70 -7.65 15.46
C SER A 56 -23.09 -8.07 14.95
N THR A 57 -24.13 -7.27 15.22
CA THR A 57 -25.52 -7.59 14.86
C THR A 57 -26.15 -6.60 13.88
N SER A 58 -25.59 -5.39 13.76
CA SER A 58 -26.05 -4.40 12.80
C SER A 58 -25.56 -4.74 11.38
N PRO A 59 -26.46 -4.81 10.38
CA PRO A 59 -26.04 -5.09 9.02
C PRO A 59 -25.25 -3.91 8.43
N LEU A 60 -24.16 -4.22 7.74
CA LEU A 60 -23.40 -3.25 6.96
C LEU A 60 -24.19 -2.94 5.69
N THR A 61 -24.74 -1.73 5.61
CA THR A 61 -25.43 -1.28 4.40
C THR A 61 -24.40 -0.80 3.39
N VAL A 62 -24.26 -1.53 2.28
CA VAL A 62 -23.46 -1.10 1.14
C VAL A 62 -24.33 -0.21 0.28
N VAL A 63 -23.91 1.04 0.10
CA VAL A 63 -24.62 2.02 -0.72
C VAL A 63 -23.90 2.25 -2.04
N ARG A 64 -24.66 2.46 -3.11
CA ARG A 64 -24.15 2.87 -4.41
C ARG A 64 -23.77 4.34 -4.40
N ALA A 65 -23.04 4.77 -5.44
CA ALA A 65 -22.66 6.17 -5.61
C ALA A 65 -23.86 7.12 -5.71
N ASP A 66 -25.01 6.65 -6.20
CA ASP A 66 -26.27 7.40 -6.25
C ASP A 66 -27.04 7.42 -4.91
N GLY A 67 -26.48 6.84 -3.85
CA GLY A 67 -27.07 6.76 -2.53
C GLY A 67 -28.06 5.60 -2.35
N SER A 68 -28.40 4.85 -3.40
CA SER A 68 -29.28 3.70 -3.29
C SER A 68 -28.59 2.55 -2.54
N THR A 69 -29.34 1.79 -1.73
CA THR A 69 -28.80 0.58 -1.11
C THR A 69 -28.49 -0.47 -2.17
N ALA A 70 -27.23 -0.90 -2.22
CA ALA A 70 -26.78 -2.02 -3.04
C ALA A 70 -27.10 -3.34 -2.36
N SER A 71 -26.68 -3.49 -1.11
CA SER A 71 -26.91 -4.67 -0.28
C SER A 71 -26.85 -4.34 1.20
N SER A 72 -27.28 -5.30 2.02
CA SER A 72 -27.23 -5.25 3.47
C SER A 72 -26.52 -6.51 3.93
N GLU A 73 -25.27 -6.35 4.37
CA GLU A 73 -24.35 -7.46 4.60
C GLU A 73 -24.26 -7.80 6.08
N ASN A 74 -24.26 -9.09 6.40
CA ASN A 74 -23.94 -9.55 7.74
C ASN A 74 -22.41 -9.69 7.87
N ILE A 75 -21.77 -8.81 8.65
CA ILE A 75 -20.32 -8.81 8.84
C ILE A 75 -19.83 -10.18 9.38
N ASN A 76 -20.59 -10.81 10.29
CA ASN A 76 -20.21 -12.12 10.84
C ASN A 76 -20.19 -13.21 9.78
N TYR A 77 -21.09 -13.16 8.78
CA TYR A 77 -21.06 -14.09 7.67
C TYR A 77 -19.73 -13.99 6.91
N TRP A 78 -19.31 -12.77 6.54
CA TRP A 78 -18.07 -12.54 5.80
C TRP A 78 -16.81 -12.88 6.61
N LEU A 79 -16.78 -12.57 7.91
CA LEU A 79 -15.70 -12.98 8.80
C LEU A 79 -15.59 -14.51 8.91
N GLN A 80 -16.73 -15.23 8.95
CA GLN A 80 -16.74 -16.70 8.95
C GLN A 80 -16.29 -17.28 7.61
N GLN A 81 -16.58 -16.64 6.47
CA GLN A 81 -16.07 -17.07 5.16
C GLN A 81 -14.55 -16.85 5.07
N ALA A 82 -14.06 -15.68 5.46
CA ALA A 82 -12.62 -15.39 5.49
C ALA A 82 -11.83 -16.42 6.32
N ARG A 83 -12.40 -16.88 7.45
CA ARG A 83 -11.82 -17.99 8.25
C ARG A 83 -11.67 -19.29 7.46
N LYS A 84 -12.73 -19.69 6.76
CA LYS A 84 -12.75 -20.93 5.99
C LYS A 84 -11.77 -20.88 4.81
N ASP A 85 -11.66 -19.73 4.17
CA ASP A 85 -10.80 -19.54 2.99
C ASP A 85 -9.32 -19.43 3.38
N ASN A 86 -8.99 -18.73 4.48
CA ASN A 86 -7.63 -18.69 5.02
C ASN A 86 -7.15 -20.08 5.48
N GLY A 87 -8.03 -20.89 6.06
CA GLY A 87 -7.72 -22.28 6.43
C GLY A 87 -7.48 -23.21 5.22
N ARG A 88 -7.85 -22.79 4.00
CA ARG A 88 -7.66 -23.54 2.75
C ARG A 88 -6.42 -23.12 1.97
N GLY A 89 -5.62 -22.18 2.47
CA GLY A 89 -4.44 -21.68 1.76
C GLY A 89 -4.79 -20.89 0.49
N LEU A 90 -6.05 -20.49 0.31
CA LEU A 90 -6.49 -19.61 -0.79
C LEU A 90 -6.13 -18.15 -0.45
N GLY A 91 -4.82 -17.90 -0.31
CA GLY A 91 -4.08 -16.81 -0.92
C GLY A 91 -4.38 -15.35 -0.57
N LEU A 92 -5.47 -15.00 0.12
CA LEU A 92 -5.75 -13.60 0.44
C LEU A 92 -4.61 -12.96 1.22
N GLY A 93 -3.97 -13.70 2.14
CA GLY A 93 -2.81 -13.17 2.85
C GLY A 93 -1.64 -12.82 1.94
N GLY A 94 -1.35 -13.62 0.92
CA GLY A 94 -0.24 -13.37 0.00
C GLY A 94 -0.46 -12.15 -0.90
N ASP A 95 -1.71 -11.94 -1.34
CA ASP A 95 -2.07 -10.87 -2.29
C ASP A 95 -2.52 -9.57 -1.61
N VAL A 96 -3.10 -9.66 -0.41
CA VAL A 96 -3.60 -8.50 0.34
C VAL A 96 -2.50 -7.83 1.15
N LEU A 97 -1.55 -8.57 1.70
CA LEU A 97 -0.43 -7.99 2.45
C LEU A 97 0.37 -6.94 1.65
N PRO A 98 0.77 -7.17 0.37
CA PRO A 98 1.47 -6.15 -0.41
C PRO A 98 0.57 -4.99 -0.83
N PHE A 99 -0.76 -5.10 -0.78
CA PHE A 99 -1.69 -4.09 -1.29
C PHE A 99 -1.46 -2.70 -0.69
N THR A 100 -1.18 -2.62 0.61
CA THR A 100 -0.92 -1.32 1.26
C THR A 100 0.36 -0.68 0.74
N ALA A 101 1.45 -1.45 0.58
CA ALA A 101 2.68 -0.95 -0.01
C ALA A 101 2.44 -0.50 -1.45
N MET A 102 1.71 -1.31 -2.25
CA MET A 102 1.33 -0.98 -3.63
C MET A 102 0.56 0.34 -3.73
N PHE A 103 -0.42 0.54 -2.84
CA PHE A 103 -1.18 1.79 -2.77
C PHE A 103 -0.26 2.98 -2.44
N ILE A 104 0.58 2.85 -1.42
CA ILE A 104 1.50 3.91 -0.99
C ILE A 104 2.47 4.29 -2.11
N VAL A 105 3.15 3.32 -2.76
CA VAL A 105 4.09 3.63 -3.84
C VAL A 105 3.39 4.27 -5.04
N THR A 106 2.16 3.84 -5.34
CA THR A 106 1.37 4.44 -6.42
C THR A 106 1.03 5.90 -6.10
N ARG A 107 0.60 6.18 -4.87
CA ARG A 107 0.26 7.53 -4.43
C ARG A 107 1.49 8.44 -4.37
N LEU A 108 2.58 7.96 -3.78
CA LEU A 108 3.85 8.68 -3.66
C LEU A 108 4.42 9.01 -5.04
N ALA A 109 4.40 8.08 -5.99
CA ALA A 109 4.87 8.33 -7.35
C ALA A 109 3.98 9.32 -8.12
N ASP A 110 2.66 9.31 -7.91
CA ASP A 110 1.73 10.29 -8.48
C ASP A 110 1.98 11.70 -7.91
N ASP A 111 2.27 11.81 -6.61
CA ASP A 111 2.64 13.11 -6.02
C ASP A 111 4.00 13.62 -6.53
N LEU A 112 4.99 12.74 -6.73
CA LEU A 112 6.26 13.11 -7.37
C LEU A 112 6.05 13.62 -8.81
N ASP A 113 5.15 12.99 -9.56
CA ASP A 113 4.78 13.42 -10.92
C ASP A 113 4.19 14.83 -10.92
N GLN A 114 3.22 15.06 -10.05
CA GLN A 114 2.48 16.33 -10.02
C GLN A 114 3.32 17.51 -9.55
N LEU A 115 4.28 17.25 -8.66
CA LEU A 115 5.22 18.27 -8.18
C LEU A 115 6.44 18.43 -9.10
N GLY A 116 6.56 17.66 -10.18
CA GLY A 116 7.72 17.71 -11.07
C GLY A 116 9.02 17.27 -10.40
N LEU A 117 8.94 16.40 -9.38
CA LEU A 117 10.07 15.96 -8.56
C LEU A 117 10.69 14.64 -9.05
N ARG A 118 10.21 14.09 -10.17
CA ARG A 118 10.84 12.94 -10.80
C ARG A 118 12.26 13.25 -11.24
N ASP A 119 13.15 12.30 -10.98
CA ASP A 119 14.55 12.44 -11.35
C ASP A 119 15.15 11.04 -11.51
N SER A 120 15.41 10.68 -12.75
CA SER A 120 16.00 9.39 -13.10
C SER A 120 17.50 9.30 -12.80
N SER A 121 18.14 10.41 -12.43
CA SER A 121 19.52 10.38 -11.93
C SER A 121 19.62 9.94 -10.48
N SER A 122 18.50 10.01 -9.72
CA SER A 122 18.41 9.55 -8.34
C SER A 122 18.06 8.06 -8.29
N PRO A 123 18.97 7.18 -7.84
CA PRO A 123 18.73 5.74 -7.93
C PRO A 123 17.53 5.25 -7.12
N VAL A 124 17.24 5.90 -6.00
CA VAL A 124 16.08 5.55 -5.16
C VAL A 124 14.75 5.98 -5.78
N LEU A 125 14.72 7.12 -6.48
CA LEU A 125 13.51 7.56 -7.18
C LEU A 125 13.25 6.74 -8.44
N GLU A 126 14.32 6.31 -9.12
CA GLU A 126 14.19 5.36 -10.23
C GLU A 126 13.75 3.98 -9.73
N PHE A 127 14.25 3.51 -8.58
CA PHE A 127 13.75 2.31 -7.92
C PHE A 127 12.25 2.42 -7.59
N LEU A 128 11.83 3.54 -6.97
CA LEU A 128 10.42 3.81 -6.65
C LEU A 128 9.54 3.82 -7.91
N ARG A 129 10.02 4.40 -9.02
CA ARG A 129 9.32 4.40 -10.31
C ARG A 129 9.04 2.97 -10.78
N HIS A 130 10.05 2.11 -10.75
CA HIS A 130 9.89 0.70 -11.12
C HIS A 130 8.99 -0.06 -10.16
N LEU A 131 9.06 0.23 -8.85
CA LEU A 131 8.21 -0.42 -7.87
C LEU A 131 6.73 -0.02 -8.03
N ARG A 132 6.47 1.25 -8.37
CA ARG A 132 5.12 1.69 -8.75
C ARG A 132 4.63 1.01 -10.02
N ASN A 133 5.49 0.83 -11.03
CA ASN A 133 5.12 0.07 -12.21
C ASN A 133 4.79 -1.39 -11.83
N ALA A 134 5.59 -2.01 -10.97
CA ALA A 134 5.29 -3.35 -10.49
C ALA A 134 3.94 -3.43 -9.77
N ALA A 135 3.61 -2.42 -8.96
CA ALA A 135 2.30 -2.32 -8.33
C ALA A 135 1.15 -2.24 -9.36
N ALA A 136 1.30 -1.45 -10.41
CA ALA A 136 0.31 -1.36 -11.50
C ALA A 136 0.17 -2.66 -12.30
N HIS A 137 1.17 -3.55 -12.25
CA HIS A 137 1.20 -4.85 -12.93
C HIS A 137 1.02 -6.04 -11.97
N GLY A 138 0.26 -5.85 -10.89
CA GLY A 138 -0.13 -6.95 -10.00
C GLY A 138 1.01 -7.48 -9.14
N ASN A 139 1.83 -6.58 -8.61
CA ASN A 139 3.00 -6.88 -7.76
C ASN A 139 4.11 -7.67 -8.47
N ARG A 140 4.30 -7.46 -9.77
CA ARG A 140 5.36 -8.10 -10.56
C ARG A 140 6.20 -7.06 -11.27
N TRP A 141 7.51 -7.17 -11.19
CA TRP A 141 8.40 -6.25 -11.91
C TRP A 141 8.04 -6.24 -13.39
N HIS A 142 7.88 -5.03 -13.93
CA HIS A 142 7.53 -4.83 -15.32
C HIS A 142 8.51 -3.85 -15.95
N PHE A 143 9.42 -4.41 -16.76
CA PHE A 143 10.44 -3.68 -17.51
C PHE A 143 10.13 -3.76 -19.00
N VAL A 144 10.19 -2.62 -19.69
CA VAL A 144 9.94 -2.56 -21.14
C VAL A 144 11.24 -2.24 -21.87
N GLY A 145 11.58 -3.06 -22.87
CA GLY A 145 12.80 -2.88 -23.67
C GLY A 145 14.06 -3.11 -22.84
N GLN A 146 14.93 -2.10 -22.75
CA GLN A 146 16.19 -2.14 -22.00
C GLN A 146 16.08 -1.49 -20.61
N GLU A 147 14.92 -1.61 -19.96
CA GLU A 147 14.75 -1.14 -18.58
C GLU A 147 15.34 -2.12 -17.56
N PRO A 148 15.83 -1.63 -16.40
CA PRO A 148 15.99 -0.22 -16.03
C PRO A 148 17.10 0.47 -16.85
N LYS A 149 16.82 1.66 -17.40
CA LYS A 149 17.78 2.42 -18.24
C LYS A 149 18.79 3.23 -17.42
N PHE A 150 18.37 3.64 -16.24
CA PHE A 150 19.18 4.35 -15.26
C PHE A 150 19.36 3.47 -14.02
N PRO A 151 20.41 3.68 -13.21
CA PRO A 151 20.61 2.93 -11.99
C PRO A 151 19.36 3.02 -11.10
N ALA A 152 18.76 1.88 -10.76
CA ALA A 152 17.57 1.79 -9.92
C ALA A 152 17.93 0.96 -8.69
N LYS A 153 18.23 1.64 -7.58
CA LYS A 153 18.86 1.03 -6.41
C LYS A 153 18.24 1.49 -5.11
N LEU A 154 18.00 0.52 -4.24
CA LEU A 154 17.62 0.67 -2.85
C LEU A 154 18.62 -0.09 -1.98
N ARG A 155 19.57 0.64 -1.38
CA ARG A 155 20.63 0.06 -0.54
C ARG A 155 21.37 -1.09 -1.23
N SER A 156 21.21 -2.34 -0.78
CA SER A 156 21.82 -3.54 -1.37
C SER A 156 21.03 -4.12 -2.54
N ILE A 157 19.80 -3.66 -2.78
CA ILE A 157 18.93 -4.13 -3.86
C ILE A 157 19.16 -3.24 -5.08
N GLU A 158 19.60 -3.84 -6.18
CA GLU A 158 19.74 -3.18 -7.46
C GLU A 158 18.85 -3.90 -8.48
N LEU A 159 17.97 -3.15 -9.14
CA LEU A 159 17.09 -3.73 -10.15
C LEU A 159 17.84 -3.91 -11.45
N ASP A 160 17.61 -5.03 -12.09
CA ASP A 160 18.10 -5.31 -13.44
C ASP A 160 17.02 -6.00 -14.28
N SER A 161 17.24 -6.02 -15.60
CA SER A 161 16.28 -6.55 -16.56
C SER A 161 15.90 -8.03 -16.35
N SER A 162 16.74 -8.82 -15.67
CA SER A 162 16.47 -10.24 -15.38
C SER A 162 15.35 -10.45 -14.37
N MET A 163 15.02 -9.43 -13.57
CA MET A 163 13.92 -9.51 -12.59
C MET A 163 12.54 -9.34 -13.23
N HIS A 164 12.43 -9.11 -14.55
CA HIS A 164 11.13 -8.96 -15.23
C HIS A 164 10.19 -10.15 -14.94
N GLY A 165 8.96 -9.84 -14.51
CA GLY A 165 7.91 -10.81 -14.22
C GLY A 165 7.98 -11.46 -12.84
N THR A 166 9.07 -11.27 -12.08
CA THR A 166 9.18 -11.78 -10.71
C THR A 166 8.40 -10.91 -9.72
N THR A 167 8.01 -11.49 -8.58
CA THR A 167 7.27 -10.78 -7.54
C THR A 167 8.11 -9.65 -6.96
N ALA A 168 7.52 -8.45 -6.79
CA ALA A 168 8.23 -7.28 -6.30
C ALA A 168 8.20 -7.16 -4.77
N LEU A 169 7.02 -7.15 -4.14
CA LEU A 169 6.84 -6.91 -2.71
C LEU A 169 6.60 -8.19 -1.90
N TYR A 170 6.91 -8.12 -0.61
CA TYR A 170 6.66 -9.14 0.42
C TYR A 170 7.42 -10.46 0.21
N SER A 171 6.85 -11.38 -0.56
CA SER A 171 7.45 -12.68 -0.87
C SER A 171 8.46 -12.59 -2.03
N GLY A 172 8.61 -11.40 -2.60
CA GLY A 172 9.49 -11.09 -3.72
C GLY A 172 10.80 -10.40 -3.31
N THR A 173 11.26 -9.49 -4.17
CA THR A 173 12.53 -8.77 -4.03
C THR A 173 12.58 -7.81 -2.83
N VAL A 174 11.46 -7.16 -2.50
CA VAL A 174 11.36 -6.10 -1.49
C VAL A 174 10.51 -6.61 -0.33
N GLY A 175 11.16 -6.91 0.80
CA GLY A 175 10.47 -7.28 2.02
C GLY A 175 9.85 -6.08 2.74
N PRO A 176 9.09 -6.31 3.83
CA PRO A 176 8.51 -5.22 4.62
C PRO A 176 9.57 -4.27 5.21
N GLY A 177 10.74 -4.77 5.62
CA GLY A 177 11.84 -3.94 6.10
C GLY A 177 12.42 -3.05 5.01
N ASP A 178 12.68 -3.61 3.82
CA ASP A 178 13.15 -2.86 2.66
C ASP A 178 12.15 -1.79 2.23
N PHE A 179 10.84 -2.03 2.41
CA PHE A 179 9.83 -1.02 2.14
C PHE A 179 9.92 0.19 3.09
N PHE A 180 10.24 -0.03 4.37
CA PHE A 180 10.49 1.08 5.30
C PHE A 180 11.74 1.86 4.91
N ASP A 181 12.78 1.14 4.53
CA ASP A 181 14.03 1.70 4.03
C ASP A 181 13.79 2.55 2.78
N LEU A 182 12.93 2.10 1.87
CA LEU A 182 12.51 2.89 0.72
C LEU A 182 11.85 4.21 1.12
N LEU A 183 10.93 4.18 2.08
CA LEU A 183 10.25 5.40 2.54
C LEU A 183 11.23 6.38 3.20
N ASP A 184 12.20 5.89 3.97
CA ASP A 184 13.26 6.73 4.55
C ASP A 184 14.16 7.32 3.48
N ASP A 185 14.66 6.50 2.56
CA ASP A 185 15.60 6.92 1.52
C ASP A 185 14.92 7.91 0.55
N VAL A 186 13.62 7.73 0.23
CA VAL A 186 12.83 8.71 -0.54
C VAL A 186 12.61 10.01 0.23
N ARG A 187 12.26 9.95 1.52
CA ARG A 187 12.13 11.15 2.37
C ARG A 187 13.43 11.96 2.37
N ASP A 188 14.56 11.29 2.60
CA ASP A 188 15.87 11.93 2.69
C ASP A 188 16.32 12.47 1.34
N GLU A 189 15.97 11.81 0.25
CA GLU A 189 16.18 12.32 -1.10
C GLU A 189 15.34 13.58 -1.39
N LEU A 190 14.07 13.61 -0.97
CA LEU A 190 13.19 14.76 -1.15
C LEU A 190 13.66 15.97 -0.34
N ARG A 191 14.22 15.75 0.87
CA ARG A 191 14.77 16.82 1.71
C ARG A 191 15.99 17.53 1.12
N LYS A 192 16.65 16.94 0.11
CA LYS A 192 17.75 17.59 -0.63
C LYS A 192 17.25 18.55 -1.70
N ARG A 193 15.96 18.50 -2.02
CA ARG A 193 15.34 19.28 -3.10
C ARG A 193 14.79 20.60 -2.53
N PRO A 194 14.86 21.70 -3.31
CA PRO A 194 14.37 23.01 -2.90
C PRO A 194 12.84 23.05 -2.73
#